data_AF-A0A1A8RI95-F1
#
_entry.id   AF-A0A1A8RI95-F1
#
_cell.length_a   1.000
_cell.length_b   1.000
_cell.length_c   1.000
_cell.angle_alpha   90.00
_cell.angle_beta   90.00
_cell.angle_gamma   90.00
#
_symmetry.space_group_name_H-M   'P 1'
#
loop_
_entity.id
_entity.type
_entity.pdbx_description
1 polymer ?
#
loop_
_entity_poly.entity_id
_entity_poly.type
_entity_poly.pdbx_seq_one_letter_code
_entity_poly.pdbx_strand_id
1 'polypeptide(L)'
;TELSLHTWNRVLLALPAVLLFKVKAEGGKTTLDCSKLIEHVNEHQRNVCFPASVLPCCITGHFLKGLLCASVRCGRPAEEVNRCWSQMSGCCPLLVVSAAHWWQQLSSPLFSLWGRLRDGEPPPEQLQLLTDGQRWACSVCSVEKGQEMQMPSAAALQLAAGLHRARQAGEVTGRSVAAALTSLQPEKSAKLKQVLVFLLFLCVRDYLCALTHAQEENLKKAKDVCTELLTALQNSPTGSSSSKQTSKVRIGRLLLNQSVSLLQKLVCCPGFLHTAVACYVCALQLFLGGGTPEEQLESPQMLSHTKKFLLGVISQASPSVLSSNQLRQLESLCADLDPELAAALSVTLDPHSLSPEMDFL
;
A
#
# COMPACT_ATOMS: atom_id res chain seq x y z
N THR A 1 16.18 16.69 -10.74
CA THR A 1 14.89 16.75 -10.00
C THR A 1 15.02 16.32 -8.54
N GLU A 2 15.84 15.32 -8.20
CA GLU A 2 16.09 14.94 -6.79
C GLU A 2 16.87 16.01 -5.98
N LEU A 3 17.90 16.63 -6.57
CA LEU A 3 18.71 17.68 -5.91
C LEU A 3 17.87 18.93 -5.54
N SER A 4 16.90 19.29 -6.39
CA SER A 4 15.97 20.39 -6.11
C SER A 4 15.09 20.05 -4.91
N LEU A 5 14.63 18.80 -4.77
CA LEU A 5 13.68 18.43 -3.73
C LEU A 5 14.33 18.20 -2.36
N HIS A 6 15.59 17.77 -2.29
CA HIS A 6 16.37 17.83 -1.05
C HIS A 6 16.55 19.28 -0.54
N THR A 7 16.75 20.22 -1.46
CA THR A 7 16.79 21.64 -1.15
C THR A 7 15.42 22.13 -0.65
N TRP A 8 14.32 21.70 -1.28
CA TRP A 8 12.96 21.98 -0.79
C TRP A 8 12.68 21.39 0.60
N ASN A 9 13.15 20.19 0.90
CA ASN A 9 13.01 19.60 2.23
C ASN A 9 13.77 20.40 3.29
N ARG A 10 14.94 20.95 2.96
CA ARG A 10 15.66 21.87 3.87
C ARG A 10 14.87 23.15 4.11
N VAL A 11 14.31 23.74 3.06
CA VAL A 11 13.46 24.94 3.18
C VAL A 11 12.22 24.63 4.04
N LEU A 12 11.53 23.52 3.75
CA LEU A 12 10.36 23.08 4.50
C LEU A 12 10.67 22.90 5.99
N LEU A 13 11.79 22.26 6.32
CA LEU A 13 12.22 22.05 7.70
C LEU A 13 12.66 23.34 8.40
N ALA A 14 13.07 24.37 7.65
CA ALA A 14 13.40 25.69 8.19
C ALA A 14 12.16 26.55 8.48
N LEU A 15 11.04 26.26 7.82
CA LEU A 15 9.78 26.95 8.06
C LEU A 15 9.09 26.43 9.34
N PRO A 16 8.31 27.25 10.07
CA PRO A 16 7.50 26.75 11.17
C PRO A 16 6.47 25.71 10.69
N ALA A 17 6.48 24.52 11.29
CA ALA A 17 5.60 23.41 10.90
C ALA A 17 4.11 23.73 10.92
N VAL A 18 3.71 24.69 11.76
CA VAL A 18 2.32 25.17 11.90
C VAL A 18 1.79 25.83 10.62
N LEU A 19 2.65 26.32 9.72
CA LEU A 19 2.23 27.00 8.49
C LEU A 19 1.49 26.10 7.49
N LEU A 20 1.64 24.78 7.61
CA LEU A 20 0.94 23.80 6.78
C LEU A 20 -0.49 23.56 7.25
N PHE A 21 -0.88 24.13 8.38
CA PHE A 21 -2.17 23.96 9.01
C PHE A 21 -2.89 25.31 9.07
N LYS A 22 -4.18 25.31 8.75
CA LYS A 22 -5.03 26.49 8.94
C LYS A 22 -6.04 26.19 10.05
N VAL A 23 -6.34 27.20 10.86
CA VAL A 23 -7.44 27.13 11.81
C VAL A 23 -8.63 27.85 11.17
N LYS A 24 -9.74 27.15 11.02
CA LYS A 24 -11.00 27.72 10.52
C LYS A 24 -11.93 27.97 11.70
N ALA A 25 -12.70 29.04 11.64
CA ALA A 25 -13.78 29.31 12.57
C ALA A 25 -15.10 29.22 11.82
N GLU A 26 -15.86 28.15 12.03
CA GLU A 26 -17.15 27.91 11.40
C GLU A 26 -18.18 27.54 12.47
N GLY A 27 -19.34 28.21 12.47
CA GLY A 27 -20.43 27.91 13.41
C GLY A 27 -20.05 28.03 14.90
N GLY A 28 -19.15 28.95 15.25
CA GLY A 28 -18.66 29.14 16.62
C GLY A 28 -17.64 28.10 17.11
N LYS A 29 -17.23 27.18 16.24
CA LYS A 29 -16.19 26.17 16.54
C LYS A 29 -14.93 26.46 15.74
N THR A 30 -13.78 26.32 16.40
CA THR A 30 -12.47 26.38 15.75
C THR A 30 -11.98 24.98 15.42
N THR A 31 -11.67 24.73 14.14
CA THR A 31 -11.24 23.43 13.62
C THR A 31 -9.95 23.54 12.82
N LEU A 32 -9.21 22.43 12.76
CA LEU A 32 -8.02 22.33 11.92
C LEU A 32 -8.34 21.91 10.48
N ASP A 33 -7.77 22.65 9.54
CA ASP A 33 -7.72 22.32 8.13
C ASP A 33 -6.31 21.82 7.75
N CYS A 34 -6.26 20.55 7.33
CA CYS A 34 -5.04 19.85 6.92
C CYS A 34 -4.90 19.73 5.39
N SER A 35 -5.79 20.33 4.58
CA SER A 35 -5.80 20.10 3.13
C SER A 35 -4.48 20.46 2.46
N LYS A 36 -3.83 21.56 2.85
CA LYS A 36 -2.52 21.97 2.31
C LYS A 36 -1.42 20.96 2.59
N LEU A 37 -1.40 20.40 3.81
CA LEU A 37 -0.46 19.33 4.15
C LEU A 37 -0.70 18.10 3.29
N ILE A 38 -1.97 17.69 3.16
CA ILE A 38 -2.36 16.49 2.40
C ILE A 38 -1.95 16.63 0.92
N GLU A 39 -2.26 17.78 0.31
CA GLU A 39 -1.86 18.13 -1.05
C GLU A 39 -0.33 18.07 -1.19
N HIS A 40 0.40 18.75 -0.31
CA HIS A 40 1.86 18.76 -0.35
C HIS A 40 2.47 17.35 -0.25
N VAL A 41 1.97 16.50 0.66
CA VAL A 41 2.48 15.15 0.83
C VAL A 41 2.18 14.28 -0.40
N ASN A 42 0.94 14.34 -0.90
CA ASN A 42 0.49 13.49 -1.99
C ASN A 42 1.10 13.87 -3.35
N GLU A 43 1.29 15.16 -3.60
CA GLU A 43 1.74 15.68 -4.90
C GLU A 43 3.27 15.81 -4.97
N HIS A 44 3.92 16.24 -3.88
CA HIS A 44 5.35 16.55 -3.91
C HIS A 44 6.20 15.50 -3.19
N GLN A 45 5.84 15.13 -1.96
CA GLN A 45 6.70 14.24 -1.16
C GLN A 45 6.65 12.78 -1.61
N ARG A 46 5.51 12.32 -2.13
CA ARG A 46 5.31 10.93 -2.57
C ARG A 46 6.34 10.44 -3.60
N ASN A 47 6.88 11.35 -4.39
CA ASN A 47 7.79 11.05 -5.49
C ASN A 47 9.27 10.95 -5.06
N VAL A 48 9.60 11.30 -3.81
CA VAL A 48 11.00 11.38 -3.31
C VAL A 48 11.16 10.64 -1.97
N CYS A 49 10.27 9.68 -1.69
CA CYS A 49 10.33 8.87 -0.48
C CYS A 49 11.52 7.90 -0.53
N PHE A 50 12.41 7.97 0.46
CA PHE A 50 13.48 7.00 0.68
C PHE A 50 13.66 6.73 2.20
N PRO A 51 13.66 5.46 2.68
CA PRO A 51 13.37 4.23 1.94
C PRO A 51 11.99 4.26 1.27
N ALA A 52 11.84 3.49 0.21
CA ALA A 52 10.60 3.52 -0.54
C ALA A 52 9.41 3.22 0.36
N SER A 53 8.39 4.07 0.29
CA SER A 53 7.14 4.02 1.07
C SER A 53 7.05 4.82 2.34
N VAL A 54 8.13 5.44 2.78
CA VAL A 54 8.12 6.32 3.94
C VAL A 54 8.76 7.67 3.64
N LEU A 55 8.20 8.71 4.23
CA LEU A 55 8.83 10.02 4.33
C LEU A 55 10.05 9.91 5.25
N PRO A 56 11.07 10.77 5.07
CA PRO A 56 12.15 10.87 6.04
C PRO A 56 11.64 11.16 7.46
N CYS A 57 12.32 10.63 8.47
CA CYS A 57 11.93 10.80 9.88
C CYS A 57 11.81 12.28 10.29
N CYS A 58 12.75 13.13 9.85
CA CYS A 58 12.72 14.56 10.13
C CYS A 58 11.48 15.26 9.55
N ILE A 59 11.07 14.91 8.33
CA ILE A 59 9.88 15.47 7.66
C ILE A 59 8.61 14.97 8.34
N THR A 60 8.54 13.67 8.63
CA THR A 60 7.42 13.05 9.36
C THR A 60 7.24 13.73 10.71
N GLY A 61 8.31 13.83 11.50
CA GLY A 61 8.29 14.49 12.80
C GLY A 61 7.92 15.97 12.70
N HIS A 62 8.37 16.67 11.66
CA HIS A 62 8.01 18.07 11.41
C HIS A 62 6.49 18.23 11.21
N PHE A 63 5.87 17.40 10.37
CA PHE A 63 4.41 17.46 10.16
C PHE A 63 3.62 17.11 11.42
N LEU A 64 4.02 16.09 12.18
CA LEU A 64 3.36 15.72 13.43
C LEU A 64 3.47 16.84 14.48
N LYS A 65 4.64 17.45 14.62
CA LYS A 65 4.83 18.62 15.49
C LYS A 65 3.93 19.78 15.05
N GLY A 66 3.85 20.05 13.75
CA GLY A 66 2.96 21.07 13.20
C GLY A 66 1.50 20.83 13.54
N LEU A 67 1.02 19.59 13.45
CA LEU A 67 -0.35 19.21 13.81
C LEU A 67 -0.64 19.49 15.29
N LEU A 68 0.26 19.07 16.19
CA LEU A 68 0.11 19.31 17.63
C LEU A 68 0.17 20.81 17.97
N CYS A 69 1.12 21.55 17.38
CA CYS A 69 1.24 22.99 17.59
C CYS A 69 0.07 23.79 16.98
N ALA A 70 -0.54 23.30 15.90
CA ALA A 70 -1.72 23.96 15.32
C ALA A 70 -2.97 23.70 16.17
N SER A 71 -3.11 22.48 16.72
CA SER A 71 -4.34 22.07 17.41
C SER A 71 -4.60 22.84 18.69
N VAL A 72 -3.57 23.33 19.38
CA VAL A 72 -3.74 24.15 20.60
C VAL A 72 -4.49 25.47 20.36
N ARG A 73 -4.59 25.91 19.10
CA ARG A 73 -5.37 27.08 18.69
C ARG A 73 -6.86 26.78 18.53
N CYS A 74 -7.25 25.51 18.66
CA CYS A 74 -8.64 25.06 18.57
C CYS A 74 -9.25 24.90 19.96
N GLY A 75 -10.59 24.95 20.05
CA GLY A 75 -11.30 24.84 21.33
C GLY A 75 -11.11 23.48 22.03
N ARG A 76 -10.91 22.40 21.26
CA ARG A 76 -10.67 21.04 21.78
C ARG A 76 -9.48 20.38 21.07
N PRO A 77 -8.24 20.65 21.50
CA PRO A 77 -7.05 20.26 20.74
C PRO A 77 -6.89 18.76 20.53
N ALA A 78 -7.12 17.94 21.57
CA ALA A 78 -6.97 16.49 21.48
C ALA A 78 -7.98 15.87 20.50
N GLU A 79 -9.24 16.31 20.57
CA GLU A 79 -10.31 15.89 19.65
C GLU A 79 -9.97 16.28 18.20
N GLU A 80 -9.43 17.48 17.98
CA GLU A 80 -9.04 17.94 16.64
C GLU A 80 -7.85 17.16 16.07
N VAL A 81 -6.86 16.79 16.89
CA VAL A 81 -5.76 15.90 16.47
C VAL A 81 -6.33 14.53 16.07
N ASN A 82 -7.21 13.96 16.91
CA ASN A 82 -7.82 12.66 16.65
C ASN A 82 -8.64 12.65 15.35
N ARG A 83 -9.43 13.70 15.13
CA ARG A 83 -10.24 13.89 13.92
C ARG A 83 -9.35 13.99 12.67
N CYS A 84 -8.35 14.87 12.70
CA CYS A 84 -7.45 15.08 11.57
C CYS A 84 -6.67 13.81 11.22
N TRP A 85 -6.16 13.10 12.23
CA TRP A 85 -5.43 11.85 12.03
C TRP A 85 -6.30 10.74 11.42
N SER A 86 -7.53 10.60 11.93
CA SER A 86 -8.50 9.63 11.41
C SER A 86 -8.81 9.89 9.94
N GLN A 87 -8.96 11.17 9.54
CA GLN A 87 -9.14 11.56 8.15
C GLN A 87 -7.91 11.25 7.29
N MET A 88 -6.70 11.53 7.80
CA MET A 88 -5.44 11.28 7.09
C MET A 88 -5.22 9.80 6.74
N SER A 89 -5.79 8.86 7.51
CA SER A 89 -5.76 7.44 7.17
C SER A 89 -6.38 7.11 5.81
N GLY A 90 -7.35 7.91 5.35
CA GLY A 90 -7.97 7.76 4.04
C GLY A 90 -7.34 8.63 2.94
N CYS A 91 -7.02 9.89 3.26
CA CYS A 91 -6.59 10.87 2.25
C CYS A 91 -5.07 11.10 2.18
N CYS A 92 -4.30 10.71 3.20
CA CYS A 92 -2.85 10.90 3.27
C CYS A 92 -2.14 9.68 3.88
N PRO A 93 -2.31 8.48 3.28
CA PRO A 93 -1.82 7.23 3.85
C PRO A 93 -0.30 7.20 4.01
N LEU A 94 0.44 7.94 3.17
CA LEU A 94 1.89 8.04 3.25
C LEU A 94 2.37 8.61 4.59
N LEU A 95 1.70 9.65 5.11
CA LEU A 95 2.07 10.23 6.40
C LEU A 95 1.78 9.26 7.56
N VAL A 96 0.64 8.55 7.50
CA VAL A 96 0.27 7.55 8.51
C VAL A 96 1.27 6.40 8.56
N VAL A 97 1.63 5.85 7.40
CA VAL A 97 2.64 4.77 7.29
C VAL A 97 4.00 5.26 7.79
N SER A 98 4.40 6.49 7.43
CA SER A 98 5.68 7.06 7.87
C SER A 98 5.73 7.28 9.38
N ALA A 99 4.63 7.76 9.98
CA ALA A 99 4.56 7.97 11.42
C ALA A 99 4.65 6.67 12.22
N ALA A 100 3.94 5.62 11.77
CA ALA A 100 4.06 4.30 12.37
C ALA A 100 5.49 3.73 12.22
N HIS A 101 6.09 3.88 11.03
CA HIS A 101 7.45 3.40 10.78
C HIS A 101 8.50 4.06 11.69
N TRP A 102 8.42 5.38 11.89
CA TRP A 102 9.36 6.14 12.71
C TRP A 102 8.91 6.31 14.17
N TRP A 103 7.88 5.56 14.60
CA TRP A 103 7.24 5.82 15.90
C TRP A 103 8.20 5.66 17.08
N GLN A 104 9.14 4.72 17.00
CA GLN A 104 10.16 4.54 18.04
C GLN A 104 11.00 5.81 18.25
N GLN A 105 11.36 6.54 17.19
CA GLN A 105 12.12 7.79 17.30
C GLN A 105 11.23 9.00 17.62
N LEU A 106 9.94 8.97 17.24
CA LEU A 106 9.05 10.12 17.31
C LEU A 106 8.18 10.16 18.58
N SER A 107 7.94 9.03 19.23
CA SER A 107 7.04 8.93 20.38
C SER A 107 7.42 9.89 21.52
N SER A 108 8.60 9.72 22.12
CA SER A 108 9.11 10.54 23.22
C SER A 108 9.07 12.06 22.92
N PRO A 109 9.62 12.57 21.80
CA PRO A 109 9.58 14.00 21.53
C PRO A 109 8.16 14.53 21.29
N LEU A 110 7.23 13.73 20.77
CA LEU A 110 5.84 14.16 20.56
C LEU A 110 5.03 14.18 21.85
N PHE A 111 5.16 13.16 22.71
CA PHE A 111 4.52 13.17 24.04
C PHE A 111 5.06 14.30 24.91
N SER A 112 6.39 14.53 24.89
CA SER A 112 7.00 15.66 25.60
C SER A 112 6.49 17.01 25.08
N LEU A 113 6.38 17.17 23.75
CA LEU A 113 5.82 18.37 23.16
C LEU A 113 4.36 18.59 23.61
N TRP A 114 3.54 17.55 23.58
CA TRP A 114 2.15 17.63 24.04
C TRP A 114 2.05 18.06 25.51
N GLY A 115 2.82 17.42 26.38
CA GLY A 115 2.84 17.75 27.81
C GLY A 115 3.18 19.22 28.08
N ARG A 116 4.12 19.80 27.30
CA ARG A 116 4.44 21.24 27.38
C ARG A 116 3.39 22.17 26.79
N LEU A 117 2.62 21.70 25.80
CA LEU A 117 1.61 22.51 25.13
C LEU A 117 0.29 22.57 25.91
N ARG A 118 0.03 21.59 26.78
CA ARG A 118 -1.26 21.37 27.45
C ARG A 118 -1.12 21.11 28.96
N ASP A 119 0.00 21.48 29.56
CA ASP A 119 0.25 21.41 31.00
C ASP A 119 -0.10 20.05 31.63
N GLY A 120 0.26 18.95 30.96
CA GLY A 120 0.04 17.59 31.46
C GLY A 120 -1.35 16.99 31.22
N GLU A 121 -2.21 17.63 30.43
CA GLU A 121 -3.44 16.98 29.92
C GLU A 121 -3.12 15.66 29.19
N PRO A 122 -4.06 14.68 29.20
CA PRO A 122 -3.86 13.42 28.51
C PRO A 122 -3.58 13.63 27.01
N PRO A 123 -2.67 12.84 26.43
CA PRO A 123 -2.34 12.94 25.02
C PRO A 123 -3.51 12.53 24.13
N PRO A 124 -3.54 12.99 22.86
CA PRO A 124 -4.53 12.53 21.89
C PRO A 124 -4.47 11.02 21.74
N GLU A 125 -5.65 10.38 21.74
CA GLU A 125 -5.83 8.93 21.58
C GLU A 125 -4.99 8.35 20.44
N GLN A 126 -4.87 9.07 19.32
CA GLN A 126 -4.14 8.57 18.15
C GLN A 126 -2.63 8.39 18.39
N LEU A 127 -2.01 9.17 19.28
CA LEU A 127 -0.60 8.94 19.69
C LEU A 127 -0.48 7.67 20.53
N GLN A 128 -1.47 7.41 21.38
CA GLN A 128 -1.53 6.19 22.17
C GLN A 128 -1.71 4.96 21.26
N LEU A 129 -2.62 5.04 20.29
CA LEU A 129 -2.87 3.98 19.31
C LEU A 129 -1.66 3.66 18.43
N LEU A 130 -0.80 4.64 18.12
CA LEU A 130 0.48 4.38 17.44
C LEU A 130 1.43 3.56 18.33
N THR A 131 1.46 3.88 19.62
CA THR A 131 2.28 3.16 20.60
C THR A 131 1.78 1.74 20.83
N ASP A 132 0.46 1.58 21.00
CA ASP A 132 -0.17 0.28 21.17
C ASP A 132 -0.03 -0.58 19.91
N GLY A 133 -0.18 0.02 18.73
CA GLY A 133 0.03 -0.64 17.45
C GLY A 133 1.46 -1.15 17.26
N GLN A 134 2.47 -0.36 17.66
CA GLN A 134 3.86 -0.78 17.59
C GLN A 134 4.19 -1.89 18.60
N ARG A 135 3.71 -1.77 19.85
CA ARG A 135 3.88 -2.84 20.87
C ARG A 135 3.22 -4.14 20.42
N TRP A 136 2.01 -4.06 19.90
CA TRP A 136 1.32 -5.21 19.32
C TRP A 136 2.13 -5.80 18.17
N ALA A 137 2.60 -5.01 17.21
CA ALA A 137 3.40 -5.48 16.09
C ALA A 137 4.68 -6.22 16.54
N CYS A 138 5.43 -5.64 17.48
CA CYS A 138 6.61 -6.29 18.07
C CYS A 138 6.24 -7.62 18.77
N SER A 139 5.13 -7.65 19.52
CA SER A 139 4.66 -8.90 20.15
C SER A 139 4.30 -10.00 19.15
N VAL A 140 3.69 -9.64 18.01
CA VAL A 140 3.36 -10.59 16.93
C VAL A 140 4.63 -11.15 16.28
N CYS A 141 5.64 -10.31 16.09
CA CYS A 141 6.90 -10.67 15.46
C CYS A 141 7.86 -11.42 16.40
N SER A 142 7.63 -11.37 17.72
CA SER A 142 8.50 -12.00 18.72
C SER A 142 8.30 -13.53 18.80
N VAL A 143 9.41 -14.23 19.09
CA VAL A 143 9.46 -15.70 19.19
C VAL A 143 8.97 -16.21 20.55
N GLU A 144 9.09 -15.39 21.59
CA GLU A 144 8.73 -15.75 22.96
C GLU A 144 7.21 -15.99 23.07
N LYS A 145 6.82 -17.27 23.19
CA LYS A 145 5.46 -17.68 23.55
C LYS A 145 5.19 -17.20 24.98
N GLY A 146 4.54 -16.04 25.12
CA GLY A 146 4.26 -15.53 26.47
C GLY A 146 3.09 -14.56 26.58
N GLN A 147 2.90 -13.65 25.63
CA GLN A 147 1.83 -12.66 25.72
C GLN A 147 1.16 -12.46 24.36
N GLU A 148 0.03 -13.14 24.17
CA GLU A 148 -0.91 -12.80 23.10
C GLU A 148 -1.54 -11.45 23.44
N MET A 149 -1.04 -10.38 22.82
CA MET A 149 -1.61 -9.05 22.98
C MET A 149 -2.85 -8.91 22.09
N GLN A 150 -3.95 -8.43 22.67
CA GLN A 150 -5.17 -8.14 21.93
C GLN A 150 -4.89 -7.10 20.84
N MET A 151 -5.45 -7.31 19.65
CA MET A 151 -5.30 -6.38 18.54
C MET A 151 -5.86 -4.99 18.90
N PRO A 152 -5.06 -3.91 18.79
CA PRO A 152 -5.52 -2.56 19.12
C PRO A 152 -6.67 -2.06 18.23
N SER A 153 -7.41 -1.05 18.71
CA SER A 153 -8.50 -0.39 17.97
C SER A 153 -8.01 0.49 16.81
N ALA A 154 -6.70 0.73 16.68
CA ALA A 154 -6.05 1.52 15.62
C ALA A 154 -6.46 1.14 14.19
N ALA A 155 -6.36 2.07 13.23
CA ALA A 155 -6.67 1.81 11.83
C ALA A 155 -5.83 0.65 11.25
N ALA A 156 -6.43 -0.15 10.35
CA ALA A 156 -5.75 -1.31 9.78
C ALA A 156 -4.44 -0.97 9.06
N LEU A 157 -4.38 0.18 8.39
CA LEU A 157 -3.16 0.67 7.74
C LEU A 157 -2.03 0.96 8.75
N GLN A 158 -2.37 1.54 9.91
CA GLN A 158 -1.40 1.85 10.97
C GLN A 158 -0.83 0.56 11.59
N LEU A 159 -1.68 -0.43 11.85
CA LEU A 159 -1.27 -1.75 12.33
C LEU A 159 -0.37 -2.47 11.32
N ALA A 160 -0.73 -2.42 10.04
CA ALA A 160 0.09 -2.99 8.96
C ALA A 160 1.47 -2.33 8.86
N ALA A 161 1.54 -1.00 8.99
CA ALA A 161 2.79 -0.26 8.98
C ALA A 161 3.68 -0.58 10.19
N GLY A 162 3.09 -0.75 11.38
CA GLY A 162 3.81 -1.21 12.57
C GLY A 162 4.42 -2.61 12.40
N LEU A 163 3.63 -3.56 11.87
CA LEU A 163 4.12 -4.92 11.54
C LEU A 163 5.23 -4.90 10.50
N HIS A 164 5.06 -4.09 9.47
CA HIS A 164 6.06 -3.91 8.43
C HIS A 164 7.38 -3.39 9.01
N ARG A 165 7.33 -2.40 9.90
CA ARG A 165 8.51 -1.87 10.59
C ARG A 165 9.15 -2.88 11.54
N ALA A 166 8.35 -3.55 12.39
CA ALA A 166 8.84 -4.55 13.34
C ALA A 166 9.60 -5.67 12.62
N ARG A 167 9.06 -6.12 11.48
CA ARG A 167 9.75 -7.10 10.62
C ARG A 167 11.08 -6.58 10.07
N GLN A 168 11.11 -5.35 9.57
CA GLN A 168 12.34 -4.77 9.02
C GLN A 168 13.44 -4.52 10.07
N ALA A 169 13.07 -4.32 11.33
CA ALA A 169 14.01 -4.04 12.41
C ALA A 169 14.85 -5.27 12.83
N GLY A 170 14.63 -6.45 12.25
CA GLY A 170 15.41 -7.65 12.57
C GLY A 170 14.98 -8.34 13.88
N GLU A 171 13.86 -7.93 14.48
CA GLU A 171 13.24 -8.58 15.65
C GLU A 171 12.65 -9.98 15.31
N VAL A 172 12.83 -10.45 14.07
CA VAL A 172 12.30 -11.71 13.55
C VAL A 172 13.42 -12.75 13.44
N THR A 173 13.48 -13.65 14.41
CA THR A 173 14.22 -14.91 14.32
C THR A 173 13.24 -16.07 14.12
N GLY A 174 12.87 -16.34 12.87
CA GLY A 174 12.36 -17.67 12.48
C GLY A 174 10.85 -17.92 12.58
N ARG A 175 10.01 -16.98 13.03
CA ARG A 175 8.54 -17.13 12.96
C ARG A 175 7.96 -16.39 11.75
N SER A 176 7.25 -17.12 10.89
CA SER A 176 6.46 -16.55 9.79
C SER A 176 5.40 -15.59 10.37
N VAL A 177 5.38 -14.34 9.92
CA VAL A 177 4.42 -13.31 10.37
C VAL A 177 3.00 -13.71 10.00
N ALA A 178 2.81 -14.36 8.85
CA ALA A 178 1.52 -14.93 8.47
C ALA A 178 1.08 -16.03 9.44
N ALA A 179 1.98 -16.92 9.86
CA ALA A 179 1.67 -17.97 10.83
C ALA A 179 1.31 -17.37 12.20
N ALA A 180 2.04 -16.34 12.65
CA ALA A 180 1.74 -15.62 13.90
C ALA A 180 0.36 -14.93 13.84
N LEU A 181 0.04 -14.26 12.73
CA LEU A 181 -1.27 -13.63 12.52
C LEU A 181 -2.40 -14.64 12.35
N THR A 182 -2.11 -15.83 11.83
CA THR A 182 -3.09 -16.93 11.73
C THR A 182 -3.34 -17.58 13.09
N SER A 183 -2.36 -17.62 13.99
CA SER A 183 -2.55 -18.12 15.36
C SER A 183 -3.37 -17.20 16.26
N LEU A 184 -3.46 -15.91 15.96
CA LEU A 184 -4.30 -14.93 16.68
C LEU A 184 -5.80 -15.06 16.36
N GLN A 185 -6.25 -16.22 15.86
CA GLN A 185 -7.65 -16.48 15.52
C GLN A 185 -8.43 -17.05 16.71
N PRO A 186 -9.26 -16.19 17.34
CA PRO A 186 -10.58 -16.67 17.78
C PRO A 186 -11.69 -16.32 16.78
N GLU A 187 -11.68 -15.16 16.11
CA GLU A 187 -12.67 -14.86 15.06
C GLU A 187 -12.06 -13.95 13.98
N LYS A 188 -12.31 -14.31 12.72
CA LYS A 188 -11.83 -13.65 11.50
C LYS A 188 -12.40 -12.24 11.37
N SER A 189 -11.95 -11.30 12.19
CA SER A 189 -12.36 -9.91 12.09
C SER A 189 -11.99 -9.37 10.70
N ALA A 190 -12.93 -8.71 10.03
CA ALA A 190 -12.69 -8.07 8.72
C ALA A 190 -11.46 -7.15 8.74
N LYS A 191 -11.14 -6.61 9.92
CA LYS A 191 -9.98 -5.77 10.19
C LYS A 191 -8.64 -6.50 10.01
N LEU A 192 -8.49 -7.75 10.47
CA LEU A 192 -7.26 -8.52 10.27
C LEU A 192 -7.00 -8.76 8.78
N LYS A 193 -8.04 -9.04 7.99
CA LYS A 193 -7.94 -9.14 6.52
C LYS A 193 -7.42 -7.84 5.91
N GLN A 194 -7.95 -6.69 6.35
CA GLN A 194 -7.48 -5.38 5.89
C GLN A 194 -6.01 -5.14 6.25
N VAL A 195 -5.58 -5.51 7.47
CA VAL A 195 -4.18 -5.41 7.90
C VAL A 195 -3.27 -6.22 6.97
N LEU A 196 -3.63 -7.47 6.66
CA LEU A 196 -2.86 -8.32 5.75
C LEU A 196 -2.77 -7.74 4.33
N VAL A 197 -3.86 -7.16 3.81
CA VAL A 197 -3.86 -6.49 2.49
C VAL A 197 -2.92 -5.28 2.47
N PHE A 198 -2.99 -4.42 3.50
CA PHE A 198 -2.08 -3.27 3.59
C PHE A 198 -0.62 -3.69 3.80
N LEU A 199 -0.38 -4.73 4.58
CA LEU A 199 0.95 -5.28 4.80
C LEU A 199 1.53 -5.85 3.51
N LEU A 200 0.74 -6.60 2.73
CA LEU A 200 1.14 -7.07 1.41
C LEU A 200 1.51 -5.91 0.50
N PHE A 201 0.72 -4.83 0.49
CA PHE A 201 1.02 -3.64 -0.32
C PHE A 201 2.35 -2.97 0.06
N LEU A 202 2.64 -2.84 1.35
CA LEU A 202 3.93 -2.36 1.86
C LEU A 202 5.08 -3.28 1.43
N CYS A 203 4.93 -4.60 1.55
CA CYS A 203 5.95 -5.58 1.16
C CYS A 203 6.19 -5.61 -0.35
N VAL A 204 5.13 -5.46 -1.15
CA VAL A 204 5.21 -5.33 -2.61
C VAL A 204 6.07 -4.13 -2.99
N ARG A 205 5.93 -3.04 -2.24
CA ARG A 205 6.71 -1.83 -2.49
C ARG A 205 8.19 -2.03 -2.14
N ASP A 206 8.51 -2.73 -1.06
CA ASP A 206 9.89 -3.10 -0.73
C ASP A 206 10.50 -3.97 -1.84
N TYR A 207 9.78 -4.97 -2.33
CA TYR A 207 10.22 -5.84 -3.42
C TYR A 207 10.53 -5.04 -4.69
N LEU A 208 9.63 -4.13 -5.07
CA LEU A 208 9.83 -3.27 -6.23
C LEU A 208 11.07 -2.38 -6.07
N CYS A 209 11.38 -1.96 -4.85
CA CYS A 209 12.54 -1.11 -4.61
C CYS A 209 13.84 -1.90 -4.49
N ALA A 210 13.78 -3.14 -4.01
CA ALA A 210 14.90 -4.08 -4.11
C ALA A 210 15.26 -4.37 -5.58
N LEU A 211 14.26 -4.48 -6.47
CA LEU A 211 14.47 -4.61 -7.92
C LEU A 211 15.19 -3.38 -8.51
N THR A 212 14.77 -2.16 -8.14
CA THR A 212 15.38 -0.93 -8.70
C THR A 212 16.78 -0.64 -8.17
N HIS A 213 17.15 -1.18 -7.01
CA HIS A 213 18.46 -0.95 -6.38
C HIS A 213 19.40 -2.17 -6.43
N ALA A 214 19.09 -3.18 -7.25
CA ALA A 214 19.92 -4.37 -7.53
C ALA A 214 20.44 -5.10 -6.26
N GLN A 215 19.58 -5.30 -5.25
CA GLN A 215 19.94 -6.02 -4.03
C GLN A 215 19.35 -7.44 -4.04
N GLU A 216 20.09 -8.41 -4.56
CA GLU A 216 19.63 -9.81 -4.76
C GLU A 216 19.15 -10.50 -3.47
N GLU A 217 19.87 -10.35 -2.35
CA GLU A 217 19.45 -10.97 -1.07
C GLU A 217 18.13 -10.36 -0.54
N ASN A 218 17.97 -9.06 -0.69
CA ASN A 218 16.76 -8.35 -0.26
C ASN A 218 15.59 -8.65 -1.19
N LEU A 219 15.86 -8.91 -2.47
CA LEU A 219 14.88 -9.33 -3.45
C LEU A 219 14.27 -10.68 -3.08
N LYS A 220 15.10 -11.69 -2.76
CA LYS A 220 14.63 -13.01 -2.34
C LYS A 220 13.79 -12.94 -1.06
N LYS A 221 14.29 -12.25 -0.03
CA LYS A 221 13.56 -12.04 1.24
C LYS A 221 12.23 -11.32 1.03
N ALA A 222 12.18 -10.31 0.18
CA ALA A 222 10.95 -9.58 -0.11
C ALA A 222 9.94 -10.44 -0.90
N LYS A 223 10.42 -11.26 -1.85
CA LYS A 223 9.61 -12.22 -2.60
C LYS A 223 8.98 -13.26 -1.68
N ASP A 224 9.77 -13.90 -0.83
CA ASP A 224 9.31 -14.96 0.08
C ASP A 224 8.18 -14.47 0.98
N VAL A 225 8.30 -13.26 1.53
CA VAL A 225 7.24 -12.71 2.40
C VAL A 225 6.00 -12.29 1.63
N CYS A 226 6.13 -11.80 0.40
CA CYS A 226 4.95 -11.56 -0.45
C CYS A 226 4.19 -12.87 -0.73
N THR A 227 4.91 -13.96 -1.01
CA THR A 227 4.33 -15.30 -1.21
C THR A 227 3.61 -15.81 0.04
N GLU A 228 4.24 -15.64 1.20
CA GLU A 228 3.70 -16.03 2.50
C GLU A 228 2.37 -15.30 2.81
N LEU A 229 2.35 -13.98 2.63
CA LEU A 229 1.16 -13.15 2.86
C LEU A 229 0.03 -13.45 1.86
N LEU A 230 0.37 -13.69 0.58
CA LEU A 230 -0.60 -14.11 -0.43
C LEU A 230 -1.25 -15.44 -0.05
N THR A 231 -0.47 -16.41 0.41
CA THR A 231 -0.97 -17.72 0.86
C THR A 231 -1.92 -17.57 2.05
N ALA A 232 -1.58 -16.70 3.01
CA ALA A 232 -2.42 -16.42 4.17
C ALA A 232 -3.76 -15.75 3.80
N LEU A 233 -3.75 -14.83 2.84
CA LEU A 233 -4.96 -14.19 2.32
C LEU A 233 -5.88 -15.18 1.58
N GLN A 234 -5.29 -16.15 0.88
CA GLN A 234 -6.03 -17.13 0.08
C GLN A 234 -6.70 -18.25 0.90
N ASN A 235 -6.12 -18.66 2.03
CA ASN A 235 -6.70 -19.71 2.89
C ASN A 235 -7.94 -19.24 3.68
N SER A 236 -8.55 -18.12 3.29
CA SER A 236 -9.79 -17.60 3.88
C SER A 236 -11.01 -18.04 3.04
N PRO A 237 -11.95 -18.82 3.61
CA PRO A 237 -13.04 -19.45 2.84
C PRO A 237 -14.19 -18.52 2.43
N THR A 238 -14.02 -17.19 2.45
CA THR A 238 -15.04 -16.25 1.99
C THR A 238 -14.44 -15.18 1.12
N GLY A 239 -14.52 -15.41 -0.19
CA GLY A 239 -14.40 -14.37 -1.19
C GLY A 239 -15.61 -13.45 -1.13
N SER A 240 -15.38 -12.15 -0.92
CA SER A 240 -16.30 -11.09 -1.32
C SER A 240 -15.69 -9.72 -1.01
N SER A 241 -15.37 -9.01 -2.10
CA SER A 241 -15.87 -7.66 -2.38
C SER A 241 -15.74 -6.61 -1.28
N SER A 242 -14.59 -5.93 -1.18
CA SER A 242 -14.50 -4.49 -0.90
C SER A 242 -13.05 -4.01 -0.74
N SER A 243 -12.34 -3.79 -1.84
CA SER A 243 -11.45 -2.62 -1.92
C SER A 243 -11.41 -2.15 -3.36
N LYS A 244 -12.21 -1.13 -3.65
CA LYS A 244 -12.13 -0.43 -4.91
C LYS A 244 -10.80 0.33 -4.94
N GLN A 245 -10.02 0.07 -5.97
CA GLN A 245 -9.27 1.13 -6.67
C GLN A 245 -8.10 1.78 -5.91
N THR A 246 -7.18 1.01 -5.33
CA THR A 246 -5.85 1.57 -5.00
C THR A 246 -4.72 0.62 -5.39
N SER A 247 -3.93 1.07 -6.38
CA SER A 247 -2.66 0.50 -6.89
C SER A 247 -2.71 -0.59 -7.98
N LYS A 248 -3.47 -0.34 -9.06
CA LYS A 248 -3.57 -1.18 -10.27
C LYS A 248 -2.29 -1.31 -11.14
N VAL A 249 -1.08 -1.05 -10.64
CA VAL A 249 0.16 -1.13 -11.45
C VAL A 249 1.30 -1.90 -10.74
N ARG A 250 1.22 -2.10 -9.41
CA ARG A 250 2.37 -2.60 -8.62
C ARG A 250 2.24 -4.05 -8.16
N ILE A 251 1.02 -4.58 -8.10
CA ILE A 251 0.74 -5.98 -7.73
C ILE A 251 1.02 -6.93 -8.91
N GLY A 252 0.85 -6.46 -10.16
CA GLY A 252 1.10 -7.26 -11.37
C GLY A 252 2.51 -7.86 -11.43
N ARG A 253 3.55 -7.06 -11.16
CA ARG A 253 4.96 -7.48 -11.21
C ARG A 253 5.34 -8.58 -10.21
N LEU A 254 4.67 -8.65 -9.06
CA LEU A 254 4.91 -9.72 -8.09
C LEU A 254 4.18 -11.00 -8.47
N LEU A 255 2.94 -10.89 -8.96
CA LEU A 255 2.15 -12.04 -9.41
C LEU A 255 2.85 -12.81 -10.53
N LEU A 256 3.57 -12.12 -11.39
CA LEU A 256 4.29 -12.68 -12.53
C LEU A 256 5.44 -13.61 -12.17
N ASN A 257 5.94 -13.53 -10.94
CA ASN A 257 7.07 -14.33 -10.49
C ASN A 257 6.66 -15.35 -9.40
N GLN A 258 5.34 -15.60 -9.25
CA GLN A 258 4.76 -16.50 -8.25
C GLN A 258 4.44 -17.88 -8.82
N SER A 259 4.24 -18.86 -7.94
CA SER A 259 3.93 -20.24 -8.31
C SER A 259 2.63 -20.35 -9.11
N VAL A 260 2.61 -21.24 -10.11
CA VAL A 260 1.46 -21.52 -11.00
C VAL A 260 0.17 -21.82 -10.20
N SER A 261 0.29 -22.44 -9.02
CA SER A 261 -0.84 -22.79 -8.14
C SER A 261 -1.47 -21.61 -7.40
N LEU A 262 -0.71 -20.58 -7.03
CA LEU A 262 -1.24 -19.34 -6.45
C LEU A 262 -1.94 -18.49 -7.51
N LEU A 263 -1.44 -18.54 -8.75
CA LEU A 263 -1.97 -17.78 -9.87
C LEU A 263 -3.31 -18.34 -10.34
N GLN A 264 -3.45 -19.66 -10.48
CA GLN A 264 -4.72 -20.32 -10.83
C GLN A 264 -5.86 -19.96 -9.87
N LYS A 265 -5.59 -19.80 -8.57
CA LYS A 265 -6.61 -19.40 -7.59
C LYS A 265 -6.96 -17.91 -7.64
N LEU A 266 -6.02 -17.06 -8.07
CA LEU A 266 -6.24 -15.62 -8.23
C LEU A 266 -7.01 -15.27 -9.51
N VAL A 267 -6.89 -16.08 -10.57
CA VAL A 267 -7.73 -15.96 -11.78
C VAL A 267 -9.22 -15.96 -11.44
N CYS A 268 -9.62 -16.74 -10.44
CA CYS A 268 -11.01 -16.84 -9.99
C CYS A 268 -11.49 -15.64 -9.15
N CYS A 269 -10.61 -14.69 -8.81
CA CYS A 269 -10.97 -13.52 -8.00
C CYS A 269 -11.57 -12.40 -8.87
N PRO A 270 -12.73 -11.83 -8.50
CA PRO A 270 -13.35 -10.77 -9.28
C PRO A 270 -12.44 -9.53 -9.38
N GLY A 271 -12.22 -9.04 -10.60
CA GLY A 271 -11.39 -7.86 -10.89
C GLY A 271 -9.88 -8.11 -10.97
N PHE A 272 -9.40 -9.34 -10.74
CA PHE A 272 -8.00 -9.71 -10.91
C PHE A 272 -7.52 -9.50 -12.34
N LEU A 273 -8.22 -10.12 -13.30
CA LEU A 273 -7.86 -10.05 -14.72
C LEU A 273 -7.83 -8.60 -15.23
N HIS A 274 -8.86 -7.81 -14.90
CA HIS A 274 -8.89 -6.38 -15.22
C HIS A 274 -7.66 -5.65 -14.66
N THR A 275 -7.30 -5.92 -13.41
CA THR A 275 -6.17 -5.24 -12.77
C THR A 275 -4.84 -5.67 -13.39
N ALA A 276 -4.70 -6.95 -13.71
CA ALA A 276 -3.49 -7.52 -14.31
C ALA A 276 -3.24 -6.98 -15.73
N VAL A 277 -4.28 -6.93 -16.57
CA VAL A 277 -4.21 -6.34 -17.92
C VAL A 277 -3.89 -4.84 -17.85
N ALA A 278 -4.55 -4.09 -16.97
CA ALA A 278 -4.25 -2.67 -16.78
C ALA A 278 -2.80 -2.42 -16.28
N CYS A 279 -2.28 -3.28 -15.39
CA CYS A 279 -0.87 -3.23 -14.96
C CYS A 279 0.08 -3.42 -16.15
N TYR A 280 -0.21 -4.40 -17.00
CA TYR A 280 0.60 -4.75 -18.15
C TYR A 280 0.63 -3.63 -19.20
N VAL A 281 -0.53 -3.06 -19.52
CA VAL A 281 -0.63 -1.90 -20.43
C VAL A 281 0.19 -0.72 -19.91
N CYS A 282 0.10 -0.41 -18.61
CA CYS A 282 0.93 0.64 -18.01
C CYS A 282 2.44 0.32 -18.10
N ALA A 283 2.83 -0.95 -17.92
CA ALA A 283 4.22 -1.38 -18.02
C ALA A 283 4.75 -1.32 -19.47
N LEU A 284 3.93 -1.70 -20.45
CA LEU A 284 4.22 -1.55 -21.89
C LEU A 284 4.42 -0.09 -22.26
N GLN A 285 3.53 0.80 -21.83
CA GLN A 285 3.64 2.25 -22.09
C GLN A 285 4.93 2.84 -21.49
N LEU A 286 5.34 2.40 -20.30
CA LEU A 286 6.61 2.81 -19.69
C LEU A 286 7.82 2.33 -20.49
N PHE A 287 7.75 1.12 -21.06
CA PHE A 287 8.82 0.55 -21.88
C PHE A 287 8.92 1.24 -23.26
N LEU A 288 7.78 1.45 -23.92
CA LEU A 288 7.70 2.12 -25.22
C LEU A 288 8.01 3.62 -25.13
N GLY A 289 7.73 4.25 -23.98
CA GLY A 289 8.01 5.67 -23.72
C GLY A 289 9.49 5.99 -23.43
N GLY A 290 10.39 5.01 -23.45
CA GLY A 290 11.85 5.24 -23.34
C GLY A 290 12.35 5.70 -21.96
N GLY A 291 11.53 5.63 -20.91
CA GLY A 291 11.86 6.14 -19.57
C GLY A 291 12.68 5.20 -18.68
N THR A 292 13.40 4.23 -19.25
CA THR A 292 14.27 3.32 -18.48
C THR A 292 15.70 3.86 -18.46
N PRO A 293 16.37 3.92 -17.30
CA PRO A 293 17.83 4.07 -17.27
C PRO A 293 18.43 2.98 -18.16
N GLU A 294 19.32 3.39 -19.06
CA GLU A 294 20.12 2.49 -19.88
C GLU A 294 20.78 1.43 -18.98
N GLU A 295 20.80 0.17 -19.45
CA GLU A 295 21.40 -1.00 -18.80
C GLU A 295 20.57 -1.78 -17.76
N GLN A 296 19.44 -2.40 -18.16
CA GLN A 296 18.99 -3.64 -17.52
C GLN A 296 18.43 -4.64 -18.53
N LEU A 297 19.20 -5.72 -18.78
CA LEU A 297 18.96 -6.82 -19.72
C LEU A 297 17.67 -7.64 -19.43
N GLU A 298 16.95 -7.38 -18.34
CA GLU A 298 15.78 -8.14 -17.89
C GLU A 298 14.40 -7.53 -18.26
N SER A 299 14.35 -6.26 -18.68
CA SER A 299 13.08 -5.55 -18.94
C SER A 299 12.22 -6.15 -20.08
N PRO A 300 12.79 -6.56 -21.23
CA PRO A 300 12.00 -7.13 -22.34
C PRO A 300 11.50 -8.55 -22.04
N GLN A 301 12.32 -9.36 -21.36
CA GLN A 301 11.97 -10.74 -21.02
C GLN A 301 10.80 -10.77 -20.03
N MET A 302 10.76 -9.86 -19.06
CA MET A 302 9.66 -9.76 -18.10
C MET A 302 8.33 -9.40 -18.77
N LEU A 303 8.32 -8.46 -19.74
CA LEU A 303 7.11 -8.12 -20.50
C LEU A 303 6.60 -9.33 -21.31
N SER A 304 7.51 -10.08 -21.94
CA SER A 304 7.14 -11.30 -22.67
C SER A 304 6.54 -12.38 -21.79
N HIS A 305 7.09 -12.61 -20.59
CA HIS A 305 6.53 -13.53 -19.60
C HIS A 305 5.17 -13.05 -19.10
N THR A 306 5.00 -11.73 -18.95
CA THR A 306 3.72 -11.12 -18.57
C THR A 306 2.63 -11.33 -19.57
N LYS A 307 2.95 -11.10 -20.84
CA LYS A 307 2.05 -11.32 -21.94
C LYS A 307 1.59 -12.78 -21.99
N LYS A 308 2.54 -13.73 -21.97
CA LYS A 308 2.24 -15.18 -21.97
C LYS A 308 1.38 -15.60 -20.79
N PHE A 309 1.68 -15.05 -19.61
CA PHE A 309 0.87 -15.30 -18.42
C PHE A 309 -0.57 -14.79 -18.59
N LEU A 310 -0.76 -13.54 -19.03
CA LEU A 310 -2.09 -12.96 -19.22
C LEU A 310 -2.91 -13.71 -20.26
N LEU A 311 -2.30 -14.12 -21.38
CA LEU A 311 -2.96 -14.94 -22.40
C LEU A 311 -3.44 -16.28 -21.81
N GLY A 312 -2.60 -16.93 -21.00
CA GLY A 312 -2.98 -18.15 -20.29
C GLY A 312 -4.12 -17.93 -19.29
N VAL A 313 -4.11 -16.80 -18.56
CA VAL A 313 -5.19 -16.45 -17.62
C VAL A 313 -6.51 -16.18 -18.35
N ILE A 314 -6.48 -15.44 -19.46
CA ILE A 314 -7.68 -15.14 -20.27
C ILE A 314 -8.30 -16.43 -20.79
N SER A 315 -7.50 -17.36 -21.30
CA SER A 315 -7.98 -18.67 -21.77
C SER A 315 -8.62 -19.54 -20.67
N GLN A 316 -8.28 -19.31 -19.41
CA GLN A 316 -8.79 -20.06 -18.25
C GLN A 316 -9.90 -19.31 -17.49
N ALA A 317 -10.16 -18.05 -17.83
CA ALA A 317 -11.15 -17.23 -17.15
C ALA A 317 -12.56 -17.65 -17.58
N SER A 318 -13.45 -17.85 -16.61
CA SER A 318 -14.87 -18.07 -16.92
C SER A 318 -15.49 -16.80 -17.51
N PRO A 319 -16.42 -16.89 -18.49
CA PRO A 319 -17.09 -15.74 -19.10
C PRO A 319 -17.82 -14.82 -18.09
N SER A 320 -18.09 -15.31 -16.88
CA SER A 320 -18.76 -14.55 -15.81
C SER A 320 -17.84 -13.69 -14.94
N VAL A 321 -16.51 -13.76 -15.12
CA VAL A 321 -15.54 -13.08 -14.24
C VAL A 321 -15.48 -11.57 -14.49
N LEU A 322 -15.79 -11.10 -15.71
CA LEU A 322 -15.80 -9.69 -16.09
C LEU A 322 -17.13 -9.33 -16.76
N SER A 323 -17.63 -8.11 -16.53
CA SER A 323 -18.78 -7.62 -17.30
C SER A 323 -18.35 -7.30 -18.73
N SER A 324 -19.27 -7.42 -19.70
CA SER A 324 -18.99 -7.12 -21.12
C SER A 324 -18.45 -5.69 -21.33
N ASN A 325 -18.83 -4.74 -20.46
CA ASN A 325 -18.30 -3.37 -20.48
C ASN A 325 -16.83 -3.31 -20.03
N GLN A 326 -16.43 -4.10 -19.02
CA GLN A 326 -15.04 -4.16 -18.58
C GLN A 326 -14.15 -4.84 -19.60
N LEU A 327 -14.64 -5.90 -20.27
CA LEU A 327 -13.92 -6.57 -21.36
C LEU A 327 -13.68 -5.61 -22.54
N ARG A 328 -14.71 -4.90 -23.01
CA ARG A 328 -14.55 -3.89 -24.08
C ARG A 328 -13.60 -2.75 -23.70
N GLN A 329 -13.61 -2.30 -22.44
CA GLN A 329 -12.65 -1.30 -21.96
C GLN A 329 -11.20 -1.82 -22.03
N LEU A 330 -10.96 -3.05 -21.58
CA LEU A 330 -9.63 -3.66 -21.61
C LEU A 330 -9.15 -3.95 -23.04
N GLU A 331 -10.05 -4.40 -23.92
CA GLU A 331 -9.79 -4.58 -25.35
C GLU A 331 -9.33 -3.27 -25.98
N SER A 332 -10.09 -2.18 -25.78
CA SER A 332 -9.72 -0.85 -26.30
C SER A 332 -8.37 -0.34 -25.77
N LEU A 333 -8.03 -0.66 -24.52
CA LEU A 333 -6.74 -0.33 -23.91
C LEU A 333 -5.58 -1.12 -24.51
N CYS A 334 -5.84 -2.31 -25.06
CA CYS A 334 -4.82 -3.19 -25.62
C CYS A 334 -4.73 -3.09 -27.16
N ALA A 335 -5.77 -2.64 -27.85
CA ALA A 335 -5.85 -2.65 -29.31
C ALA A 335 -4.62 -2.02 -30.00
N ASP A 336 -4.16 -0.89 -29.48
CA ASP A 336 -3.02 -0.14 -30.06
C ASP A 336 -1.65 -0.60 -29.52
N LEU A 337 -1.62 -1.23 -28.34
CA LEU A 337 -0.37 -1.50 -27.60
C LEU A 337 0.04 -2.98 -27.61
N ASP A 338 -0.94 -3.89 -27.66
CA ASP A 338 -0.74 -5.33 -27.75
C ASP A 338 -1.96 -6.00 -28.43
N PRO A 339 -1.98 -6.06 -29.77
CA PRO A 339 -3.13 -6.56 -30.54
C PRO A 339 -3.43 -8.05 -30.28
N GLU A 340 -2.42 -8.83 -29.87
CA GLU A 340 -2.60 -10.24 -29.52
C GLU A 340 -3.40 -10.41 -28.22
N LEU A 341 -3.14 -9.54 -27.23
CA LEU A 341 -3.90 -9.53 -25.99
C LEU A 341 -5.32 -9.00 -26.21
N ALA A 342 -5.49 -8.02 -27.09
CA ALA A 342 -6.81 -7.51 -27.49
C ALA A 342 -7.65 -8.64 -28.12
N ALA A 343 -7.09 -9.37 -29.09
CA ALA A 343 -7.77 -10.49 -29.74
C ALA A 343 -8.20 -11.59 -28.76
N ALA A 344 -7.35 -11.93 -27.78
CA ALA A 344 -7.70 -12.91 -26.75
C ALA A 344 -8.89 -12.46 -25.88
N LEU A 345 -9.00 -11.16 -25.58
CA LEU A 345 -10.14 -10.58 -24.87
C LEU A 345 -11.42 -10.58 -25.74
N SER A 346 -11.29 -10.32 -27.05
CA SER A 346 -12.41 -10.36 -28.00
C SER A 346 -13.00 -11.78 -28.15
N VAL A 347 -12.17 -12.82 -28.16
CA VAL A 347 -12.64 -14.24 -28.19
C VAL A 347 -13.48 -14.58 -26.95
N THR A 348 -13.20 -13.92 -25.81
CA THR A 348 -13.97 -14.12 -24.57
C THR A 348 -15.32 -13.38 -24.60
N LEU A 349 -15.43 -12.31 -25.42
CA LEU A 349 -16.67 -11.56 -25.63
C LEU A 349 -17.63 -12.28 -26.58
N ASP A 350 -17.13 -13.07 -27.52
CA ASP A 350 -17.93 -13.72 -28.56
C ASP A 350 -17.49 -15.18 -28.83
N PRO A 351 -17.82 -16.14 -27.95
CA PRO A 351 -17.38 -17.53 -28.09
C PRO A 351 -17.96 -18.25 -29.32
N HIS A 352 -18.91 -17.63 -30.04
CA HIS A 352 -19.57 -18.20 -31.20
C HIS A 352 -18.94 -17.83 -32.55
N SER A 353 -17.94 -16.94 -32.60
CA SER A 353 -17.32 -16.51 -33.87
C SER A 353 -16.22 -17.45 -34.39
N LEU A 354 -15.97 -18.58 -33.72
CA LEU A 354 -14.96 -19.59 -34.11
C LEU A 354 -15.55 -20.95 -34.49
N SER A 355 -16.86 -21.04 -34.75
CA SER A 355 -17.37 -22.22 -35.47
C SER A 355 -16.99 -22.07 -36.95
N PRO A 356 -16.19 -22.96 -37.55
CA PRO A 356 -16.06 -22.98 -38.99
C PRO A 356 -17.44 -23.39 -39.52
N GLU A 357 -18.13 -22.47 -40.20
CA GLU A 357 -19.18 -22.86 -41.14
C GLU A 357 -18.51 -23.76 -42.18
N MET A 358 -18.65 -25.07 -41.97
CA MET A 358 -18.41 -26.06 -43.01
C MET A 358 -19.55 -25.92 -44.03
N ASP A 359 -19.38 -24.98 -44.95
CA ASP A 359 -20.09 -24.99 -46.23
C ASP A 359 -19.57 -26.19 -47.02
N PHE A 360 -20.28 -27.31 -46.91
CA PHE A 360 -20.23 -28.37 -47.92
C PHE A 360 -21.57 -28.39 -48.65
N LEU A 361 -21.47 -28.02 -49.93
CA LEU A 361 -22.48 -28.17 -50.98
C LEU A 361 -23.09 -29.57 -51.04
#